data_AF-W7TAM3-F1
#
_entry.id   AF-W7TAM3-F1
#
_cell.length_a   1.000
_cell.length_b   1.000
_cell.length_c   1.000
_cell.angle_alpha   90.00
_cell.angle_beta   90.00
_cell.angle_gamma   90.00
#
_symmetry.space_group_name_H-M   'P 1'
#
loop_
_entity.id
_entity.type
_entity.pdbx_description
1 polymer ?
#
loop_
_entity_poly.entity_id
_entity_poly.type
_entity_poly.pdbx_seq_one_letter_code
_entity_poly.pdbx_strand_id
1 'polypeptide(L)' 'GRERQVADLVAAGASNKEIAARLVISIRTAEKHLANITKKLAFTSRSQLAAWVVDRRTA' A
#
# COMPACT_ATOMS: atom_id res chain seq x y z
N GLY A 1 -12.05 0.41 -0.88
CA GLY A 1 -11.71 1.62 -0.09
C GLY A 1 -10.28 2.06 -0.36
N ARG A 2 -9.92 3.29 0.04
CA ARG A 2 -8.63 3.91 -0.31
C ARG A 2 -7.41 3.10 0.12
N GLU A 3 -7.43 2.50 1.32
CA GLU A 3 -6.34 1.66 1.82
C GLU A 3 -6.08 0.42 0.93
N ARG A 4 -7.14 -0.18 0.37
CA ARG A 4 -6.98 -1.32 -0.56
C ARG A 4 -6.29 -0.92 -1.85
N GLN A 5 -6.69 0.21 -2.45
CA GLN A 5 -6.03 0.74 -3.65
C GLN A 5 -4.54 1.01 -3.42
N VAL A 6 -4.19 1.55 -2.24
CA VAL A 6 -2.79 1.76 -1.86
C VAL A 6 -2.05 0.43 -1.73
N ALA A 7 -2.62 -0.56 -1.05
CA ALA A 7 -2.02 -1.88 -0.90
C ALA A 7 -1.82 -2.59 -2.25
N ASP A 8 -2.78 -2.48 -3.17
CA ASP A 8 -2.68 -3.06 -4.52
C ASP A 8 -1.55 -2.44 -5.34
N LEU A 9 -1.38 -1.12 -5.25
CA LEU A 9 -0.28 -0.41 -5.92
C LEU A 9 1.08 -0.71 -5.26
N VAL A 10 1.13 -0.87 -3.95
CA VAL A 10 2.33 -1.33 -3.23
C VAL A 10 2.76 -2.70 -3.75
N ALA A 11 1.82 -3.63 -3.89
CA ALA A 11 2.08 -4.98 -4.41
C ALA A 11 2.53 -4.97 -5.88
N ALA A 12 2.08 -3.98 -6.66
CA ALA A 12 2.54 -3.73 -8.02
C ALA A 12 3.91 -3.02 -8.10
N GLY A 13 4.59 -2.81 -6.97
CA GLY A 13 5.93 -2.19 -6.92
C GLY A 13 5.94 -0.67 -7.05
N ALA A 14 4.78 0.01 -7.05
CA ALA A 14 4.75 1.47 -7.13
C ALA A 14 5.41 2.11 -5.90
N SER A 15 6.02 3.27 -6.05
CA SER A 15 6.51 4.13 -4.96
C SER A 15 5.39 5.00 -4.36
N ASN A 16 5.63 5.69 -3.23
CA ASN A 16 4.65 6.62 -2.65
C ASN A 16 4.33 7.78 -3.59
N LYS A 17 5.31 8.25 -4.38
CA LYS A 17 5.12 9.29 -5.40
C LYS A 17 4.20 8.82 -6.51
N GLU A 18 4.39 7.60 -7.00
CA GLU A 18 3.52 7.02 -8.04
C GLU A 18 2.12 6.74 -7.52
N ILE A 19 1.99 6.27 -6.28
CA ILE A 19 0.68 6.09 -5.63
C ILE A 19 -0.04 7.42 -5.52
N ALA A 20 0.65 8.47 -5.06
CA ALA A 20 0.09 9.81 -4.95
C ALA A 20 -0.43 10.32 -6.30
N ALA A 21 0.37 10.18 -7.36
CA ALA A 21 -0.01 10.55 -8.71
C ALA A 21 -1.21 9.75 -9.22
N ARG A 22 -1.19 8.41 -9.11
CA ARG A 22 -2.26 7.53 -9.62
C ARG A 22 -3.58 7.68 -8.87
N LEU A 23 -3.53 8.00 -7.58
CA LEU A 23 -4.71 8.13 -6.72
C LEU A 23 -5.19 9.57 -6.56
N VAL A 24 -4.47 10.54 -7.15
CA VAL A 24 -4.72 11.99 -7.08
C VAL A 24 -4.81 12.45 -5.61
N ILE A 25 -3.76 12.16 -4.85
CA ILE A 25 -3.59 12.54 -3.44
C ILE A 25 -2.18 13.06 -3.19
N SER A 26 -1.93 13.68 -2.04
CA SER A 26 -0.56 14.04 -1.66
C SER A 26 0.28 12.81 -1.32
N ILE A 27 1.61 12.92 -1.47
CA ILE A 27 2.56 11.88 -1.03
C ILE A 27 2.38 11.58 0.46
N ARG A 28 2.19 12.61 1.29
CA ARG A 28 1.93 12.46 2.74
C ARG A 28 0.64 11.70 3.04
N THR A 29 -0.39 11.85 2.20
CA THR A 29 -1.63 11.08 2.31
C THR A 29 -1.39 9.62 1.94
N ALA A 30 -0.61 9.33 0.90
CA ALA A 30 -0.22 7.96 0.54
C ALA A 30 0.59 7.29 1.65
N GLU A 31 1.55 7.99 2.24
CA GLU A 31 2.33 7.54 3.41
C GLU A 31 1.43 7.24 4.61
N LYS A 32 0.48 8.13 4.92
CA LYS A 32 -0.48 7.92 6.01
C LYS A 32 -1.32 6.66 5.79
N HIS A 33 -1.79 6.42 4.56
CA HIS A 33 -2.51 5.19 4.23
C HIS A 33 -1.62 3.96 4.41
N LEU A 34 -0.38 3.99 3.91
CA LEU A 34 0.56 2.89 4.08
C LEU A 34 0.81 2.58 5.55
N ALA A 35 1.09 3.61 6.37
CA ALA A 35 1.33 3.47 7.80
C ALA A 35 0.11 2.89 8.55
N ASN A 36 -1.10 3.33 8.18
CA ASN A 36 -2.32 2.77 8.75
C ASN A 36 -2.52 1.30 8.38
N ILE A 37 -2.25 0.93 7.12
CA ILE A 37 -2.36 -0.46 6.66
C ILE A 37 -1.36 -1.34 7.40
N THR A 38 -0.09 -0.97 7.43
CA THR A 38 0.94 -1.77 8.09
C THR A 38 0.68 -1.87 9.59
N LYS A 39 0.23 -0.79 10.24
CA LYS A 39 -0.19 -0.83 11.65
C LYS A 39 -1.35 -1.81 11.89
N LYS A 40 -2.39 -1.78 11.06
CA LYS A 40 -3.55 -2.68 11.19
C LYS A 40 -3.19 -4.15 10.99
N LEU A 41 -2.21 -4.43 10.12
CA LEU A 41 -1.76 -5.78 9.80
C LEU A 41 -0.55 -6.22 10.63
N ALA A 42 -0.10 -5.40 11.58
CA ALA A 42 1.12 -5.61 12.36
C ALA A 42 2.38 -5.86 11.49
N PHE A 43 2.43 -5.25 10.31
CA PHE A 43 3.60 -5.28 9.43
C PHE A 43 4.57 -4.17 9.78
N THR A 44 5.85 -4.47 9.66
CA THR A 44 6.95 -3.52 9.89
C THR A 44 7.52 -2.97 8.58
N SER A 45 7.13 -3.53 7.43
CA SER A 45 7.65 -3.09 6.13
C SER A 45 6.62 -3.08 5.00
N ARG A 46 6.91 -2.25 3.99
CA ARG A 46 6.18 -2.22 2.71
C ARG A 46 6.25 -3.57 1.99
N SER A 47 7.40 -4.25 2.06
CA SER A 47 7.61 -5.53 1.39
C SER A 47 6.74 -6.63 1.99
N GLN A 48 6.53 -6.64 3.31
CA GLN A 48 5.56 -7.54 3.95
C GLN A 48 4.13 -7.29 3.44
N LEU A 49 3.73 -6.02 3.30
CA LEU A 49 2.44 -5.69 2.72
C LEU A 49 2.33 -6.18 1.26
N ALA A 50 3.36 -5.97 0.45
CA ALA A 50 3.38 -6.42 -0.94
C ALA A 50 3.23 -7.95 -1.03
N ALA A 51 4.02 -8.70 -0.27
CA ALA A 51 3.95 -10.16 -0.23
C ALA A 51 2.58 -10.67 0.20
N TRP A 52 1.99 -10.08 1.25
CA TRP A 52 0.66 -10.45 1.74
C TRP A 52 -0.44 -10.21 0.70
N VAL A 53 -0.37 -9.12 -0.07
CA VAL A 53 -1.37 -8.87 -1.14
C VAL A 53 -1.22 -9.89 -2.26
N VAL A 54 0.00 -10.26 -2.64
CA VAL A 54 0.26 -11.26 -3.69
C VAL A 54 -0.24 -12.64 -3.27
N ASP A 55 0.09 -13.09 -2.06
CA ASP A 55 -0.35 -14.37 -1.48
C ASP A 55 -1.89 -14.49 -1.48
N ARG A 56 -2.59 -13.40 -1.18
CA ARG A 56 -4.06 -13.36 -1.18
C ARG A 56 -4.73 -13.36 -2.55
N ARG A 57 -3.98 -13.15 -3.62
CA ARG A 57 -4.50 -13.26 -5.00
C ARG A 57 -4.28 -14.65 -5.58
N THR A 58 -3.35 -15.42 -5.01
CA THR A 58 -3.05 -16.79 -5.42
C THR A 58 -3.87 -17.84 -4.66
N ALA A 59 -4.56 -17.43 -3.60
CA ALA A 59 -5.56 -18.23 -2.87
C ALA A 59 -6.98 -17.95 -3.40
#